data_AF-A0A7Y2C7A6-F1
#
_entry.id   AF-A0A7Y2C7A6-F1
#
_cell.length_a   1.000
_cell.length_b   1.000
_cell.length_c   1.000
_cell.angle_alpha   90.00
_cell.angle_beta   90.00
_cell.angle_gamma   90.00
#
_symmetry.space_group_name_H-M   'P 1'
#
loop_
_entity.id
_entity.type
_entity.pdbx_description
1 polymer ?
#
loop_
_entity_poly.entity_id
_entity_poly.type
_entity_poly.pdbx_seq_one_letter_code
_entity_poly.pdbx_strand_id
1 'polypeptide(L)' 'MTATFSDIEDAFDYVSSQPYGTNEAYLSLDTGQIFYVSHLGDSDDLPDDFEESDRYLEIPHKNDLN' A
#
# COMPACT_ATOMS: atom_id res chain seq x y z
N MET A 1 13.16 -5.48 7.44
CA MET A 1 13.20 -4.37 8.43
C MET A 1 11.74 -4.05 8.66
N THR A 2 11.19 -4.33 9.83
CA THR A 2 9.72 -4.30 10.04
C THR A 2 9.15 -2.89 9.92
N ALA A 3 8.04 -2.73 9.19
CA ALA A 3 7.30 -1.47 9.11
C ALA A 3 6.91 -0.97 10.49
N THR A 4 7.10 0.33 10.73
CA THR A 4 6.65 0.99 11.95
C THR A 4 5.22 1.48 11.79
N PHE A 5 4.58 1.84 12.90
CA PHE A 5 3.26 2.47 12.85
C PHE A 5 3.26 3.76 12.03
N SER A 6 4.33 4.56 12.13
CA SER A 6 4.47 5.80 11.34
C SER A 6 4.47 5.51 9.85
N ASP A 7 5.18 4.48 9.40
CA ASP A 7 5.23 4.10 7.98
C ASP A 7 3.84 3.69 7.47
N ILE A 8 3.06 2.99 8.31
CA ILE A 8 1.69 2.57 7.98
C ILE A 8 0.74 3.77 7.96
N GLU A 9 0.88 4.71 8.91
CA GLU A 9 0.10 5.94 8.98
C GLU A 9 0.37 6.82 7.74
N ASP A 10 1.64 6.98 7.35
CA ASP A 10 2.03 7.71 6.14
C ASP A 10 1.46 7.05 4.87
N ALA A 11 1.48 5.72 4.80
CA ALA A 11 0.89 4.99 3.68
C ALA A 11 -0.63 5.14 3.61
N PHE A 12 -1.30 5.10 4.77
CA PHE A 12 -2.74 5.32 4.86
C PHE A 12 -3.14 6.73 4.43
N ASP A 13 -2.36 7.74 4.84
CA ASP A 13 -2.55 9.13 4.44
C ASP A 13 -2.33 9.29 2.92
N TYR A 14 -1.35 8.60 2.35
CA TYR A 14 -1.11 8.57 0.91
C TYR A 14 -2.29 8.00 0.12
N VAL A 15 -2.77 6.81 0.49
CA VAL A 15 -3.94 6.16 -0.15
C VAL A 15 -5.16 7.08 -0.03
N SER A 16 -5.35 7.67 1.15
CA SER A 16 -6.48 8.55 1.46
C SER A 16 -6.38 9.97 0.90
N SER A 17 -5.23 10.34 0.30
CA SER A 17 -4.99 11.68 -0.24
C SER A 17 -5.70 11.94 -1.57
N GLN A 18 -6.10 10.88 -2.29
CA GLN A 18 -6.73 10.93 -3.60
C GLN A 18 -8.11 10.26 -3.57
N PRO A 19 -8.92 10.38 -4.65
CA PRO A 19 -10.14 9.59 -4.79
C PRO A 19 -9.85 8.08 -4.71
N TYR A 20 -10.85 7.33 -4.23
CA TYR A 20 -10.77 5.87 -4.11
C TYR A 20 -10.28 5.20 -5.40
N GLY A 21 -9.33 4.26 -5.28
CA GLY A 21 -8.72 3.54 -6.40
C GLY A 21 -7.72 4.36 -7.23
N THR A 22 -7.38 5.59 -6.82
CA THR A 22 -6.35 6.40 -7.52
C THR A 22 -4.95 6.06 -7.03
N ASN A 23 -4.80 5.97 -5.72
CA ASN A 23 -3.57 5.63 -5.03
C ASN A 23 -3.84 4.39 -4.18
N GLU A 24 -2.93 3.44 -4.23
CA GLU A 24 -2.97 2.18 -3.51
C GLU A 24 -1.61 2.00 -2.83
N ALA A 25 -1.60 1.29 -1.71
CA ALA A 25 -0.35 0.93 -1.04
C ALA A 25 -0.45 -0.48 -0.48
N TYR A 26 0.67 -1.20 -0.48
CA TYR A 26 0.71 -2.61 -0.10
C TYR A 26 1.88 -2.88 0.84
N LEU A 27 1.61 -3.51 1.99
CA LEU A 27 2.60 -3.91 2.97
C LEU A 27 3.01 -5.37 2.78
N SER A 28 4.30 -5.62 2.56
CA SER A 28 4.88 -6.96 2.60
C SER A 28 5.03 -7.45 4.04
N LEU A 29 4.37 -8.56 4.36
CA LEU A 29 4.46 -9.21 5.68
C LEU A 29 5.83 -9.88 5.92
N ASP A 30 6.52 -10.28 4.85
CA ASP A 30 7.82 -10.94 4.94
C ASP A 30 8.95 -9.93 5.27
N THR A 31 8.91 -8.76 4.64
CA THR A 31 10.02 -7.80 4.70
C THR A 31 9.71 -6.58 5.56
N GLY A 32 8.43 -6.22 5.71
CA GLY A 32 7.98 -4.94 6.26
C GLY A 32 8.07 -3.78 5.27
N GLN A 33 8.31 -4.03 3.98
CA GLN A 33 8.35 -2.99 2.95
C GLN A 33 6.94 -2.59 2.53
N ILE A 34 6.74 -1.29 2.29
CA ILE A 34 5.50 -0.75 1.73
C ILE A 34 5.76 -0.35 0.28
N PHE A 35 4.90 -0.79 -0.63
CA PHE A 35 4.90 -0.44 -2.05
C PHE A 35 3.78 0.54 -2.33
N TYR A 36 4.10 1.63 -3.04
CA TYR A 36 3.15 2.67 -3.40
C TYR A 36 2.79 2.56 -4.88
N VAL A 37 1.50 2.47 -5.17
CA VAL A 37 0.98 2.32 -6.54
C VAL A 37 0.06 3.50 -6.84
N SER A 38 0.32 4.18 -7.97
CA SER A 38 -0.54 5.26 -8.44
C SER A 38 -1.04 4.96 -9.86
N HIS A 39 -2.35 5.05 -10.06
CA HIS A 39 -2.97 4.89 -11.39
C HIS A 39 -2.82 6.13 -12.28
N LEU A 40 -2.31 7.24 -11.73
CA LEU A 40 -2.18 8.53 -12.43
C LEU A 40 -0.73 9.00 -12.57
N GLY A 41 0.26 8.22 -12.13
CA GLY A 41 1.66 8.63 -12.07
C GLY A 41 2.62 7.45 -12.02
N ASP A 42 3.80 7.69 -11.46
CA ASP A 42 4.79 6.64 -11.21
C ASP A 42 4.35 5.78 -10.02
N SER A 43 4.55 4.46 -10.17
CA SER A 43 4.33 3.44 -9.14
C SER A 43 5.64 2.75 -8.82
N ASP A 44 5.74 2.20 -7.63
CA ASP A 44 6.82 1.27 -7.28
C ASP A 44 6.74 0.00 -8.14
N ASP A 45 7.89 -0.59 -8.42
CA ASP A 45 7.98 -1.91 -9.05
C ASP A 45 7.50 -2.97 -8.05
N LEU A 46 6.39 -3.62 -8.39
CA LEU A 46 5.86 -4.74 -7.61
C LEU A 46 6.61 -6.03 -7.95
N PRO A 47 6.79 -6.93 -6.97
CA PRO A 47 7.42 -8.21 -7.21
C PRO A 47 6.54 -9.13 -8.08
N ASP A 48 7.17 -10.05 -8.81
CA ASP A 48 6.48 -10.96 -9.74
C ASP A 48 5.42 -11.86 -9.06
N ASP A 49 5.57 -12.13 -7.76
CA ASP A 49 4.67 -12.98 -6.98
C ASP A 49 3.51 -12.21 -6.32
N PHE A 50 3.39 -10.91 -6.58
CA PHE A 50 2.45 -10.03 -5.89
C PHE A 50 0.98 -10.48 -5.99
N GLU A 51 0.52 -10.87 -7.17
CA GLU A 51 -0.88 -11.33 -7.38
C GLU A 51 -1.12 -12.77 -6.90
N GLU A 52 -0.07 -13.57 -6.72
CA GLU A 52 -0.16 -14.99 -6.36
C GLU A 52 0.00 -15.25 -4.86
N SER A 53 0.33 -14.21 -4.08
CA SER A 53 0.84 -14.33 -2.72
C SER A 53 -0.01 -13.53 -1.73
N ASP A 54 -0.58 -14.21 -0.74
CA ASP A 54 -1.33 -13.59 0.37
C ASP A 54 -0.43 -12.85 1.38
N ARG A 55 0.83 -12.58 1.02
CA ARG A 55 1.86 -11.98 1.88
C ARG A 55 1.93 -10.46 1.76
N TYR A 56 1.10 -9.89 0.89
CA TYR A 56 0.96 -8.46 0.71
C TYR A 56 -0.41 -8.04 1.21
N LEU A 57 -0.44 -7.12 2.18
CA LEU A 57 -1.69 -6.56 2.68
C LEU A 57 -1.90 -5.19 2.05
N GLU A 58 -3.05 -5.00 1.44
CA GLU A 58 -3.49 -3.69 0.99
C GLU A 58 -3.75 -2.77 2.19
N ILE A 59 -3.26 -1.54 2.09
CA ILE A 59 -3.56 -0.48 3.05
C ILE A 59 -4.93 0.10 2.70
N PRO A 60 -5.92 0.03 3.61
CA PRO A 60 -7.27 0.45 3.31
C PRO A 60 -7.36 1.96 3.06
N HIS A 61 -8.31 2.38 2.24
CA HIS A 61 -8.64 3.79 2.07
C HIS A 61 -9.52 4.25 3.24
N LYS A 62 -9.50 5.55 3.58
CA LYS A 62 -10.39 6.16 4.60
C LYS A 62 -11.89 5.88 4.42
N ASN A 63 -12.32 5.46 3.24
CA ASN A 63 -13.72 5.15 2.93
C ASN A 63 -14.08 3.68 3.24
N ASP A 64 -13.10 2.80 3.42
CA ASP A 64 -13.30 1.39 3.77
C ASP A 64 -13.53 1.21 5.27
N LEU A 65 -13.22 2.23 6.07
CA LEU A 65 -13.34 2.23 7.54
C LEU A 65 -14.74 2.65 8.04
N ASN A 66 -15.77 2.62 7.18
CA ASN A 66 -17.15 3.01 7.51
C ASN A 66 -17.87 2.02 8.44
#